data_AF-A0A3G9JJ96-F1
#
_entry.id   AF-A0A3G9JJ96-F1
#
_cell.length_a   1.000
_cell.length_b   1.000
_cell.length_c   1.000
_cell.angle_alpha   90.00
_cell.angle_beta   90.00
_cell.angle_gamma   90.00
#
_symmetry.space_group_name_H-M   'P 1'
#
loop_
_entity.id
_entity.type
_entity.pdbx_description
1 polymer ?
#
loop_
_entity_poly.entity_id
_entity_poly.type
_entity_poly.pdbx_seq_one_letter_code
_entity_poly.pdbx_strand_id
1 'polypeptide(L)'
;MRKRFIPILVVVVSMMITSCSDKKHEEIEPDLKAFPIGMWVSPPVEQITMERYREISEAGINFIIGFREYEGGSEAIRKSLDYADANGLKVLVRDPKINALSKGELGQIKDMIAPYTSHPAYMGHVFYDEPSINQYEELSAKKAEYQKYAPNGLAYVNLFPTYASLEQKGGTYTEYVQQYFEQFKPEVLSYDHYPFLTETKDASGGITEDYFYNLEQIRTAAVEHNVPFWLFIQTLSFNLSHRDPTEEEIRWQVYTSLAYGAKGIQYFTYWTPESGRETFGSGMIDLEGNKTKHYEEVKRLNKEVQDIGSRLLDLKSEGVIHYGSEPPLIENPMQAFEPIASISGDPAIIGCFSTENGRRSVLVVNSSYRESGTTSLQLKSEVKKVTLWKNGALEDKEVTGGKVELQLLPGQGVWLEFRE
;
A
#
# COMPACT_ATOMS: atom_id res chain seq x y z
N MET A 1 32.75 78.15 -2.56
CA MET A 1 32.45 78.03 -4.00
C MET A 1 32.24 76.55 -4.33
N ARG A 2 31.00 76.20 -4.73
CA ARG A 2 30.59 74.84 -5.13
C ARG A 2 31.41 74.36 -6.32
N LYS A 3 32.04 73.19 -6.23
CA LYS A 3 32.59 72.47 -7.40
C LYS A 3 31.77 71.19 -7.62
N ARG A 4 31.05 71.19 -8.74
CA ARG A 4 30.31 70.06 -9.29
C ARG A 4 31.31 68.98 -9.73
N PHE A 5 31.10 67.75 -9.30
CA PHE A 5 31.73 66.56 -9.85
C PHE A 5 30.75 65.88 -10.81
N ILE A 6 31.20 65.66 -12.04
CA ILE A 6 30.54 64.84 -13.07
C ILE A 6 31.25 63.48 -13.03
N PRO A 7 30.53 62.35 -12.88
CA PRO A 7 31.17 61.04 -12.84
C PRO A 7 31.49 60.53 -14.25
N ILE A 8 32.71 60.02 -14.40
CA ILE A 8 33.21 59.33 -15.60
C ILE A 8 32.81 57.86 -15.51
N LEU A 9 32.19 57.39 -16.58
CA LEU A 9 31.73 56.03 -16.84
C LEU A 9 32.94 55.10 -17.04
N VAL A 10 33.08 54.05 -16.22
CA VAL A 10 34.02 52.95 -16.45
C VAL A 10 33.21 51.66 -16.62
N VAL A 11 33.31 51.10 -17.83
CA VAL A 11 32.69 49.84 -18.23
C VAL A 11 33.52 48.68 -17.67
N VAL A 12 32.89 47.83 -16.86
CA VAL A 12 33.45 46.54 -16.43
C VAL A 12 32.70 45.44 -17.20
N VAL A 13 33.44 44.72 -18.03
CA VAL A 13 32.96 43.53 -18.74
C VAL A 13 32.98 42.37 -17.76
N SER A 14 31.81 41.82 -17.42
CA SER A 14 31.69 40.63 -16.56
C SER A 14 31.43 39.40 -17.44
N MET A 15 32.35 38.44 -17.41
CA MET A 15 32.20 37.12 -18.01
C MET A 15 31.04 36.37 -17.35
N MET A 16 30.03 35.97 -18.12
CA MET A 16 29.00 35.03 -17.69
C MET A 16 29.56 33.61 -17.75
N ILE A 17 29.73 32.99 -16.58
CA ILE A 17 29.84 31.55 -16.43
C ILE A 17 28.39 31.04 -16.29
N THR A 18 27.87 30.42 -17.34
CA THR A 18 26.59 29.69 -17.30
C THR A 18 26.76 28.46 -16.41
N SER A 19 26.13 28.49 -15.23
CA SER A 19 25.96 27.30 -14.40
C SER A 19 24.89 26.41 -15.05
N CYS A 20 25.23 25.15 -15.29
CA CYS A 20 24.23 24.10 -15.48
C CYS A 20 23.40 24.03 -14.20
N SER A 21 22.08 24.22 -14.31
CA SER A 21 21.18 23.94 -13.20
C SER A 21 20.97 22.44 -13.12
N ASP A 22 21.39 21.84 -12.00
CA ASP A 22 20.89 20.55 -11.57
C ASP A 22 19.37 20.62 -11.49
N LYS A 23 18.69 19.91 -12.39
CA LYS A 23 17.26 19.67 -12.26
C LYS A 23 17.09 18.72 -11.08
N LYS A 24 16.70 19.26 -9.93
CA LYS A 24 16.07 18.47 -8.87
C LYS A 24 14.91 17.71 -9.52
N HIS A 25 14.94 16.38 -9.41
CA HIS A 25 13.73 15.59 -9.54
C HIS A 25 12.78 16.09 -8.43
N GLU A 26 11.68 16.75 -8.79
CA GLU A 26 10.57 16.92 -7.87
C GLU A 26 10.05 15.51 -7.60
N GLU A 27 10.15 15.06 -6.35
CA GLU A 27 9.48 13.86 -5.88
C GLU A 27 7.98 14.04 -6.13
N ILE A 28 7.44 13.16 -6.96
CA ILE A 28 6.01 13.10 -7.26
C ILE A 28 5.37 12.38 -6.07
N GLU A 29 4.96 13.15 -5.06
CA GLU A 29 4.00 12.64 -4.09
C GLU A 29 2.60 12.69 -4.73
N PRO A 30 1.88 11.57 -4.90
CA PRO A 30 0.45 11.67 -5.10
C PRO A 30 -0.11 12.43 -3.90
N ASP A 31 -0.86 13.53 -4.11
CA ASP A 31 -1.51 14.36 -3.07
C ASP A 31 -2.58 13.54 -2.34
N LEU A 32 -2.11 12.55 -1.58
CA LEU A 32 -2.85 11.65 -0.74
C LEU A 32 -2.49 12.05 0.69
N LYS A 33 -3.04 13.20 1.11
CA LYS A 33 -3.15 13.50 2.55
C LYS A 33 -3.92 12.41 3.32
N ALA A 34 -4.59 11.50 2.61
CA ALA A 34 -5.27 10.33 3.12
C ALA A 34 -4.50 9.05 2.78
N PHE A 35 -4.56 8.05 3.64
CA PHE A 35 -3.91 6.75 3.40
C PHE A 35 -4.54 6.07 2.16
N PRO A 36 -3.76 5.57 1.18
CA PRO A 36 -4.29 4.85 0.02
C PRO A 36 -5.03 3.57 0.44
N ILE A 37 -6.31 3.49 0.09
CA ILE A 37 -7.16 2.31 0.29
C ILE A 37 -7.81 2.00 -1.06
N GLY A 38 -7.29 0.97 -1.70
CA GLY A 38 -7.70 0.52 -3.02
C GLY A 38 -8.64 -0.67 -2.98
N MET A 39 -9.24 -0.95 -4.14
CA MET A 39 -9.96 -2.19 -4.34
C MET A 39 -9.77 -2.72 -5.75
N TRP A 40 -9.87 -4.04 -5.89
CA TRP A 40 -9.86 -4.71 -7.18
C TRP A 40 -11.10 -5.58 -7.40
N VAL A 41 -11.36 -5.82 -8.68
CA VAL A 41 -12.64 -6.20 -9.29
C VAL A 41 -13.68 -5.09 -9.11
N SER A 42 -13.63 -4.14 -10.04
CA SER A 42 -14.62 -3.08 -10.19
C SER A 42 -16.00 -3.64 -10.60
N PRO A 43 -17.10 -2.89 -10.37
CA PRO A 43 -18.43 -3.29 -10.82
C PRO A 43 -18.46 -3.58 -12.33
N PRO A 44 -19.27 -4.55 -12.79
CA PRO A 44 -19.43 -4.84 -14.22
C PRO A 44 -20.10 -3.68 -14.96
N VAL A 45 -20.07 -3.71 -16.29
CA VAL A 45 -20.47 -2.58 -17.17
C VAL A 45 -21.89 -2.08 -16.88
N GLU A 46 -22.82 -3.00 -16.65
CA GLU A 46 -24.21 -2.73 -16.31
C GLU A 46 -24.41 -2.11 -14.92
N GLN A 47 -23.40 -2.22 -14.05
CA GLN A 47 -23.38 -1.65 -12.70
C GLN A 47 -22.56 -0.36 -12.60
N ILE A 48 -21.98 0.14 -13.71
CA ILE A 48 -21.34 1.47 -13.74
C ILE A 48 -22.42 2.56 -13.59
N THR A 49 -22.67 2.92 -12.34
CA THR A 49 -23.71 3.85 -11.89
C THR A 49 -23.19 4.74 -10.77
N MET A 50 -23.76 5.94 -10.62
CA MET A 50 -23.41 6.86 -9.54
C MET A 50 -23.58 6.23 -8.14
N GLU A 51 -24.60 5.38 -7.95
CA GLU A 51 -24.88 4.74 -6.67
C GLU A 51 -23.77 3.75 -6.27
N ARG A 52 -23.29 2.92 -7.21
CA ARG A 52 -22.19 1.99 -6.94
C ARG A 52 -20.87 2.68 -6.62
N TYR A 53 -20.59 3.83 -7.25
CA TYR A 53 -19.36 4.57 -6.96
C TYR A 53 -19.46 5.33 -5.63
N ARG A 54 -20.66 5.78 -5.24
CA ARG A 54 -20.91 6.28 -3.88
C ARG A 54 -20.69 5.18 -2.84
N GLU A 55 -21.19 3.98 -3.10
CA GLU A 55 -21.01 2.81 -2.25
C GLU A 55 -19.52 2.49 -2.02
N ILE A 56 -18.69 2.51 -3.08
CA ILE A 56 -17.24 2.34 -2.96
C ILE A 56 -16.64 3.41 -2.02
N SER A 57 -16.96 4.69 -2.23
CA SER A 57 -16.46 5.79 -1.40
C SER A 57 -16.92 5.69 0.06
N GLU A 58 -18.18 5.31 0.29
CA GLU A 58 -18.74 5.11 1.64
C GLU A 58 -18.10 3.94 2.40
N ALA A 59 -17.51 2.97 1.70
CA ALA A 59 -16.71 1.91 2.32
C ALA A 59 -15.32 2.40 2.78
N GLY A 60 -14.96 3.66 2.55
CA GLY A 60 -13.66 4.22 2.90
C GLY A 60 -12.55 3.89 1.90
N ILE A 61 -12.91 3.33 0.74
CA ILE A 61 -12.02 3.13 -0.40
C ILE A 61 -11.84 4.48 -1.11
N ASN A 62 -10.62 4.81 -1.51
CA ASN A 62 -10.31 6.07 -2.19
C ASN A 62 -9.69 5.91 -3.58
N PHE A 63 -9.36 4.69 -4.00
CA PHE A 63 -9.07 4.41 -5.40
C PHE A 63 -9.58 3.05 -5.89
N ILE A 64 -9.86 2.97 -7.18
CA ILE A 64 -10.34 1.77 -7.89
C ILE A 64 -9.25 1.28 -8.82
N ILE A 65 -8.94 -0.01 -8.74
CA ILE A 65 -8.15 -0.72 -9.74
C ILE A 65 -9.12 -1.26 -10.78
N GLY A 66 -9.12 -0.66 -11.97
CA GLY A 66 -10.05 -0.99 -13.04
C GLY A 66 -10.00 -2.48 -13.39
N PHE A 67 -11.17 -3.04 -13.70
CA PHE A 67 -11.29 -4.42 -14.12
C PHE A 67 -12.30 -4.59 -15.24
N ARG A 68 -13.61 -4.54 -14.98
CA ARG A 68 -14.62 -4.90 -15.98
C ARG A 68 -15.01 -3.76 -16.93
N GLU A 69 -14.64 -2.51 -16.62
CA GLU A 69 -15.08 -1.35 -17.40
C GLU A 69 -14.63 -1.42 -18.86
N TYR A 70 -13.49 -2.07 -19.15
CA TYR A 70 -12.99 -2.21 -20.52
C TYR A 70 -13.93 -3.00 -21.44
N GLU A 71 -14.83 -3.83 -20.89
CA GLU A 71 -15.78 -4.62 -21.67
C GLU A 71 -16.79 -3.73 -22.40
N GLY A 72 -17.10 -2.56 -21.83
CA GLY A 72 -17.90 -1.51 -22.46
C GLY A 72 -17.06 -0.52 -23.28
N GLY A 73 -15.76 -0.78 -23.45
CA GLY A 73 -14.82 0.07 -24.18
C GLY A 73 -14.54 1.42 -23.51
N SER A 74 -13.91 2.33 -24.27
CA SER A 74 -13.47 3.64 -23.77
C SER A 74 -14.60 4.52 -23.22
N GLU A 75 -15.85 4.30 -23.64
CA GLU A 75 -17.01 5.05 -23.12
C GLU A 75 -17.36 4.62 -21.69
N ALA A 76 -17.38 3.31 -21.42
CA ALA A 76 -17.60 2.79 -20.08
C ALA A 76 -16.47 3.19 -19.11
N ILE A 77 -15.21 3.16 -19.57
CA ILE A 77 -14.06 3.65 -18.79
C ILE A 77 -14.17 5.15 -18.48
N ARG A 78 -14.59 5.98 -19.44
CA ARG A 78 -14.79 7.42 -19.18
C ARG A 78 -15.94 7.65 -18.20
N LYS A 79 -17.02 6.89 -18.35
CA LYS A 79 -18.17 6.94 -17.43
C LYS A 79 -17.78 6.53 -16.00
N SER A 80 -16.90 5.55 -15.82
CA SER A 80 -16.39 5.19 -14.49
C SER A 80 -15.52 6.29 -13.90
N LEU A 81 -14.69 6.96 -14.71
CA LEU A 81 -13.93 8.12 -14.28
C LEU A 81 -14.85 9.27 -13.83
N ASP A 82 -15.92 9.57 -14.58
CA ASP A 82 -16.90 10.60 -14.21
C ASP A 82 -17.54 10.31 -12.84
N TYR A 83 -17.95 9.06 -12.60
CA TYR A 83 -18.56 8.66 -11.32
C TYR A 83 -17.55 8.55 -10.18
N ALA A 84 -16.30 8.20 -10.48
CA ALA A 84 -15.23 8.21 -9.49
C ALA A 84 -14.96 9.65 -9.00
N ASP A 85 -14.82 10.61 -9.92
CA ASP A 85 -14.57 12.01 -9.58
C ASP A 85 -15.70 12.59 -8.71
N ALA A 86 -16.95 12.34 -9.11
CA ALA A 86 -18.12 12.77 -8.35
C ALA A 86 -18.19 12.23 -6.91
N ASN A 87 -17.45 11.16 -6.59
CA ASN A 87 -17.41 10.54 -5.26
C ASN A 87 -16.03 10.64 -4.58
N GLY A 88 -15.13 11.48 -5.11
CA GLY A 88 -13.79 11.69 -4.54
C GLY A 88 -12.85 10.50 -4.69
N LEU A 89 -13.09 9.63 -5.68
CA LEU A 89 -12.29 8.44 -5.95
C LEU A 89 -11.28 8.70 -7.07
N LYS A 90 -10.16 7.98 -7.01
CA LYS A 90 -9.19 7.87 -8.09
C LYS A 90 -9.32 6.53 -8.82
N VAL A 91 -8.87 6.44 -10.07
CA VAL A 91 -8.98 5.23 -10.89
C VAL A 91 -7.65 4.92 -11.57
N LEU A 92 -7.14 3.71 -11.35
CA LEU A 92 -6.14 3.09 -12.21
C LEU A 92 -6.87 2.42 -13.37
N VAL A 93 -6.76 3.01 -14.55
CA VAL A 93 -7.47 2.55 -15.74
C VAL A 93 -6.88 1.22 -16.22
N ARG A 94 -7.73 0.22 -16.41
CA ARG A 94 -7.38 -1.00 -17.13
C ARG A 94 -7.89 -0.90 -18.55
N ASP A 95 -6.97 -0.89 -19.51
CA ASP A 95 -7.27 -0.95 -20.93
C ASP A 95 -6.43 -2.08 -21.55
N PRO A 96 -7.04 -3.21 -21.96
CA PRO A 96 -6.33 -4.35 -22.52
C PRO A 96 -5.44 -4.00 -23.72
N LYS A 97 -5.72 -2.91 -24.43
CA LYS A 97 -4.87 -2.44 -25.54
C LYS A 97 -3.51 -1.95 -25.04
N ILE A 98 -3.47 -1.29 -23.88
CA ILE A 98 -2.22 -0.87 -23.21
C ILE A 98 -1.50 -2.09 -22.66
N ASN A 99 -2.23 -3.03 -22.05
CA ASN A 99 -1.64 -4.27 -21.51
C ASN A 99 -0.95 -5.09 -22.62
N ALA A 100 -1.62 -5.24 -23.77
CA ALA A 100 -1.12 -6.00 -24.92
C ALA A 100 -0.08 -5.24 -25.78
N LEU A 101 0.15 -3.95 -25.52
CA LEU A 101 1.04 -3.14 -26.33
C LEU A 101 2.48 -3.65 -26.26
N SER A 102 3.04 -4.01 -27.41
CA SER A 102 4.41 -4.51 -27.50
C SER A 102 5.45 -3.39 -27.62
N LYS A 103 6.72 -3.71 -27.35
CA LYS A 103 7.85 -2.76 -27.51
C LYS A 103 7.92 -2.10 -28.90
N GLY A 104 7.50 -2.79 -29.96
CA GLY A 104 7.50 -2.27 -31.33
C GLY A 104 6.38 -1.25 -31.63
N GLU A 105 5.38 -1.16 -30.75
CA GLU A 105 4.14 -0.42 -30.98
C GLU A 105 3.97 0.78 -30.03
N LEU A 106 4.96 1.04 -29.17
CA LEU A 106 4.90 2.04 -28.12
C LEU A 106 4.53 3.45 -28.62
N GLY A 107 4.81 3.79 -29.89
CA GLY A 107 4.40 5.07 -30.48
C GLY A 107 2.88 5.31 -30.48
N GLN A 108 2.06 4.26 -30.31
CA GLN A 108 0.61 4.36 -30.22
C GLN A 108 0.12 4.77 -28.81
N ILE A 109 0.98 4.72 -27.79
CA ILE A 109 0.55 4.88 -26.40
C ILE A 109 -0.08 6.23 -26.12
N LYS A 110 0.44 7.29 -26.76
CA LYS A 110 -0.07 8.67 -26.62
C LYS A 110 -1.57 8.73 -26.92
N ASP A 111 -1.96 8.18 -28.07
CA ASP A 111 -3.34 8.24 -28.54
C ASP A 111 -4.25 7.32 -27.73
N MET A 112 -3.71 6.19 -27.23
CA MET A 112 -4.46 5.25 -26.39
C MET A 112 -4.80 5.82 -25.00
N ILE A 113 -3.89 6.60 -24.38
CA ILE A 113 -4.12 7.15 -23.02
C ILE A 113 -4.75 8.55 -23.03
N ALA A 114 -4.68 9.27 -24.16
CA ALA A 114 -5.25 10.61 -24.30
C ALA A 114 -6.71 10.76 -23.83
N PRO A 115 -7.62 9.77 -24.02
CA PRO A 115 -9.00 9.89 -23.55
C PRO A 115 -9.17 9.96 -22.03
N TYR A 116 -8.17 9.57 -21.24
CA TYR A 116 -8.29 9.38 -19.79
C TYR A 116 -7.40 10.34 -18.99
N THR A 117 -6.20 10.64 -19.49
CA THR A 117 -5.13 11.32 -18.73
C THR A 117 -5.45 12.71 -18.22
N SER A 118 -6.37 13.44 -18.85
CA SER A 118 -6.82 14.76 -18.39
C SER A 118 -7.94 14.72 -17.36
N HIS A 119 -8.48 13.55 -17.05
CA HIS A 119 -9.63 13.41 -16.15
C HIS A 119 -9.20 13.59 -14.68
N PRO A 120 -9.91 14.36 -13.84
CA PRO A 120 -9.52 14.58 -12.45
C PRO A 120 -9.41 13.30 -11.60
N ALA A 121 -10.27 12.31 -11.83
CA ALA A 121 -10.19 10.99 -11.18
C ALA A 121 -9.06 10.08 -11.72
N TYR A 122 -8.37 10.44 -12.80
CA TYR A 122 -7.33 9.59 -13.37
C TYR A 122 -6.13 9.48 -12.44
N MET A 123 -5.75 8.25 -12.08
CA MET A 123 -4.59 7.94 -11.25
C MET A 123 -3.42 7.38 -12.06
N GLY A 124 -3.71 6.70 -13.16
CA GLY A 124 -2.72 5.95 -13.90
C GLY A 124 -3.35 4.81 -14.70
N HIS A 125 -2.51 3.87 -15.14
CA HIS A 125 -2.94 2.64 -15.82
C HIS A 125 -2.44 1.40 -15.11
N VAL A 126 -3.25 0.35 -15.11
CA VAL A 126 -2.83 -1.02 -14.78
C VAL A 126 -2.04 -1.55 -15.97
N PHE A 127 -0.74 -1.72 -15.80
CA PHE A 127 0.16 -2.21 -16.83
C PHE A 127 0.21 -3.72 -16.88
N TYR A 128 0.32 -4.34 -15.71
CA TYR A 128 0.44 -5.79 -15.61
C TYR A 128 0.12 -6.25 -14.19
N ASP A 129 -0.36 -7.46 -14.08
CA ASP A 129 -0.53 -8.17 -12.82
C ASP A 129 0.33 -9.41 -12.85
N GLU A 130 1.16 -9.55 -11.82
CA GLU A 130 2.10 -10.63 -11.62
C GLU A 130 3.03 -10.91 -12.84
N PRO A 131 3.89 -9.97 -13.23
CA PRO A 131 4.83 -10.18 -14.31
C PRO A 131 5.93 -11.19 -13.94
N SER A 132 6.26 -12.08 -14.87
CA SER A 132 7.52 -12.82 -14.80
C SER A 132 8.72 -11.89 -15.01
N ILE A 133 9.89 -12.28 -14.51
CA ILE A 133 11.13 -11.49 -14.63
C ILE A 133 11.46 -11.10 -16.08
N ASN A 134 11.14 -11.96 -17.05
CA ASN A 134 11.42 -11.75 -18.46
C ASN A 134 10.56 -10.64 -19.09
N GLN A 135 9.53 -10.15 -18.39
CA GLN A 135 8.64 -9.09 -18.86
C GLN A 135 9.08 -7.69 -18.39
N TYR A 136 10.04 -7.60 -17.46
CA TYR A 136 10.46 -6.32 -16.89
C TYR A 136 11.03 -5.34 -17.91
N GLU A 137 11.84 -5.81 -18.87
CA GLU A 137 12.40 -4.94 -19.91
C GLU A 137 11.29 -4.30 -20.77
N GLU A 138 10.31 -5.10 -21.18
CA GLU A 138 9.19 -4.61 -21.99
C GLU A 138 8.29 -3.65 -21.21
N LEU A 139 7.98 -3.98 -19.95
CA LEU A 139 7.21 -3.11 -19.07
C LEU A 139 7.93 -1.79 -18.78
N SER A 140 9.25 -1.82 -18.58
CA SER A 140 10.07 -0.63 -18.39
C SER A 140 10.09 0.26 -19.63
N ALA A 141 10.27 -0.33 -20.82
CA ALA A 141 10.20 0.42 -22.08
C ALA A 141 8.82 1.06 -22.28
N LYS A 142 7.75 0.32 -21.98
CA LYS A 142 6.36 0.81 -22.02
C LYS A 142 6.15 1.98 -21.06
N LYS A 143 6.66 1.87 -19.82
CA LYS A 143 6.57 2.92 -18.80
C LYS A 143 7.31 4.17 -19.24
N ALA A 144 8.52 4.04 -19.78
CA ALA A 144 9.32 5.16 -20.26
C ALA A 144 8.62 5.94 -21.40
N GLU A 145 7.92 5.27 -22.31
CA GLU A 145 7.13 5.97 -23.34
C GLU A 145 5.85 6.57 -22.74
N TYR A 146 5.14 5.84 -21.91
CA TYR A 146 3.91 6.28 -21.22
C TYR A 146 4.13 7.59 -20.44
N GLN A 147 5.20 7.68 -19.65
CA GLN A 147 5.50 8.83 -18.80
C GLN A 147 5.81 10.11 -19.58
N LYS A 148 6.10 10.04 -20.89
CA LYS A 148 6.22 11.24 -21.74
C LYS A 148 4.88 11.97 -21.89
N TYR A 149 3.77 11.25 -21.77
CA TYR A 149 2.42 11.76 -22.02
C TYR A 149 1.54 11.75 -20.76
N ALA A 150 1.89 10.93 -19.76
CA ALA A 150 1.25 10.88 -18.45
C ALA A 150 2.31 10.96 -17.33
N PRO A 151 3.05 12.08 -17.18
CA PRO A 151 4.17 12.18 -16.24
C PRO A 151 3.77 11.97 -14.77
N ASN A 152 2.50 12.25 -14.42
CA ASN A 152 1.97 12.08 -13.07
C ASN A 152 1.09 10.83 -12.93
N GLY A 153 0.95 10.02 -13.98
CA GLY A 153 0.14 8.82 -13.95
C GLY A 153 0.95 7.63 -13.45
N LEU A 154 0.38 6.84 -12.53
CA LEU A 154 1.02 5.61 -12.07
C LEU A 154 1.03 4.55 -13.19
N ALA A 155 2.20 4.02 -13.53
CA ALA A 155 2.31 2.80 -14.33
C ALA A 155 2.23 1.60 -13.38
N TYR A 156 1.01 1.23 -13.00
CA TYR A 156 0.78 0.30 -11.90
C TYR A 156 1.06 -1.14 -12.33
N VAL A 157 1.93 -1.82 -11.58
CA VAL A 157 2.22 -3.24 -11.73
C VAL A 157 2.19 -3.87 -10.35
N ASN A 158 1.47 -4.99 -10.24
CA ASN A 158 1.40 -5.81 -9.04
C ASN A 158 2.33 -7.02 -9.21
N LEU A 159 3.18 -7.31 -8.23
CA LEU A 159 4.18 -8.38 -8.30
C LEU A 159 3.66 -9.68 -7.73
N PHE A 160 4.28 -10.78 -8.17
CA PHE A 160 4.13 -12.08 -7.51
C PHE A 160 4.59 -12.04 -6.04
N PRO A 161 4.01 -12.88 -5.18
CA PRO A 161 4.57 -13.25 -3.88
C PRO A 161 5.62 -14.36 -3.95
N THR A 162 6.13 -14.73 -2.77
CA THR A 162 7.12 -15.78 -2.54
C THR A 162 6.72 -17.14 -3.10
N TYR A 163 5.43 -17.48 -3.11
CA TYR A 163 4.92 -18.77 -3.63
C TYR A 163 4.86 -18.88 -5.15
N ALA A 164 5.24 -17.84 -5.91
CA ALA A 164 5.43 -17.97 -7.36
C ALA A 164 6.52 -19.01 -7.69
N SER A 165 6.51 -19.55 -8.90
CA SER A 165 7.51 -20.53 -9.34
C SER A 165 8.90 -19.91 -9.51
N LEU A 166 9.95 -20.75 -9.55
CA LEU A 166 11.31 -20.32 -9.89
C LEU A 166 11.39 -19.73 -11.30
N GLU A 167 10.63 -20.27 -12.26
CA GLU A 167 10.59 -19.77 -13.64
C GLU A 167 10.00 -18.36 -13.72
N GLN A 168 8.91 -18.09 -13.00
CA GLN A 168 8.31 -16.76 -12.93
C GLN A 168 9.27 -15.72 -12.34
N LYS A 169 9.98 -16.10 -11.27
CA LYS A 169 10.88 -15.20 -10.53
C LYS A 169 12.27 -15.04 -11.14
N GLY A 170 12.78 -16.06 -11.84
CA GLY A 170 14.15 -16.10 -12.36
C GLY A 170 15.26 -16.27 -11.32
N GLY A 171 14.91 -16.56 -10.06
CA GLY A 171 15.86 -16.63 -8.95
C GLY A 171 15.17 -16.66 -7.59
N THR A 172 15.87 -16.20 -6.56
CA THR A 172 15.30 -15.92 -5.23
C THR A 172 14.25 -14.81 -5.30
N TYR A 173 13.39 -14.73 -4.28
CA TYR A 173 12.39 -13.66 -4.20
C TYR A 173 13.05 -12.28 -4.09
N THR A 174 14.12 -12.17 -3.31
CA THR A 174 14.91 -10.94 -3.18
C THR A 174 15.46 -10.48 -4.53
N GLU A 175 16.08 -11.38 -5.30
CA GLU A 175 16.59 -11.05 -6.64
C GLU A 175 15.47 -10.58 -7.58
N TYR A 176 14.31 -11.23 -7.55
CA TYR A 176 13.14 -10.85 -8.35
C TYR A 176 12.70 -9.40 -8.04
N VAL A 177 12.55 -9.05 -6.77
CA VAL A 177 12.16 -7.68 -6.36
C VAL A 177 13.25 -6.65 -6.66
N GLN A 178 14.52 -6.98 -6.44
CA GLN A 178 15.64 -6.07 -6.75
C GLN A 178 15.74 -5.79 -8.26
N GLN A 179 15.58 -6.82 -9.09
CA GLN A 179 15.55 -6.66 -10.55
C GLN A 179 14.38 -5.79 -11.02
N TYR A 180 13.24 -5.85 -10.33
CA TYR A 180 12.11 -4.96 -10.61
C TYR A 180 12.46 -3.49 -10.34
N PHE A 181 13.11 -3.20 -9.21
CA PHE A 181 13.59 -1.84 -8.92
C PHE A 181 14.63 -1.35 -9.93
N GLU A 182 15.59 -2.19 -10.30
CA GLU A 182 16.64 -1.84 -11.26
C GLU A 182 16.05 -1.52 -12.65
N GLN A 183 15.13 -2.34 -13.12
CA GLN A 183 14.61 -2.26 -14.50
C GLN A 183 13.37 -1.36 -14.62
N PHE A 184 12.35 -1.55 -13.77
CA PHE A 184 11.07 -0.85 -13.88
C PHE A 184 11.01 0.46 -13.08
N LYS A 185 11.77 0.56 -11.99
CA LYS A 185 11.85 1.75 -11.11
C LYS A 185 10.46 2.23 -10.66
N PRO A 186 9.70 1.43 -9.90
CA PRO A 186 8.32 1.72 -9.55
C PRO A 186 8.17 2.99 -8.69
N GLU A 187 7.09 3.75 -8.89
CA GLU A 187 6.66 4.80 -7.94
C GLU A 187 6.00 4.19 -6.69
N VAL A 188 5.42 3.00 -6.83
CA VAL A 188 4.80 2.22 -5.77
C VAL A 188 5.14 0.75 -6.01
N LEU A 189 5.66 0.07 -4.99
CA LEU A 189 5.82 -1.39 -5.00
C LEU A 189 4.51 -2.04 -4.59
N SER A 190 3.88 -2.84 -5.45
CA SER A 190 2.66 -3.58 -5.11
C SER A 190 2.88 -5.07 -5.25
N TYR A 191 2.26 -5.86 -4.37
CA TYR A 191 2.18 -7.32 -4.46
C TYR A 191 0.94 -7.83 -3.72
N ASP A 192 0.59 -9.10 -3.89
CA ASP A 192 -0.40 -9.78 -3.04
C ASP A 192 0.22 -10.99 -2.34
N HIS A 193 -0.29 -11.33 -1.17
CA HIS A 193 0.00 -12.60 -0.49
C HIS A 193 -1.19 -12.92 0.41
N TYR A 194 -1.97 -13.94 0.04
CA TYR A 194 -3.17 -14.34 0.79
C TYR A 194 -2.85 -15.46 1.78
N PRO A 195 -2.90 -15.21 3.11
CA PRO A 195 -2.32 -16.15 4.06
C PRO A 195 -3.27 -17.27 4.50
N PHE A 196 -4.59 -17.09 4.44
CA PHE A 196 -5.51 -17.93 5.21
C PHE A 196 -5.91 -19.23 4.50
N LEU A 197 -5.31 -20.34 4.94
CA LEU A 197 -5.55 -21.67 4.40
C LEU A 197 -6.84 -22.28 4.94
N THR A 198 -7.51 -23.05 4.10
CA THR A 198 -8.66 -23.89 4.48
C THR A 198 -8.19 -25.06 5.34
N GLU A 199 -8.87 -25.28 6.46
CA GLU A 199 -8.64 -26.47 7.28
C GLU A 199 -9.12 -27.73 6.52
N THR A 200 -8.26 -28.75 6.46
CA THR A 200 -8.59 -30.05 5.87
C THR A 200 -8.36 -31.15 6.90
N LYS A 201 -8.71 -32.39 6.56
CA LYS A 201 -8.42 -33.53 7.44
C LYS A 201 -6.92 -33.72 7.71
N ASP A 202 -6.08 -33.29 6.77
CA ASP A 202 -4.65 -33.58 6.76
C ASP A 202 -3.77 -32.34 7.01
N ALA A 203 -4.36 -31.13 7.07
CA ALA A 203 -3.65 -29.87 7.27
C ALA A 203 -4.48 -28.87 8.09
N SER A 204 -3.84 -28.17 9.03
CA SER A 204 -4.46 -27.11 9.82
C SER A 204 -4.78 -25.88 8.98
N GLY A 205 -5.92 -25.23 9.23
CA GLY A 205 -6.36 -23.99 8.55
C GLY A 205 -5.67 -22.72 9.05
N GLY A 206 -4.35 -22.79 9.23
CA GLY A 206 -3.51 -21.70 9.71
C GLY A 206 -3.22 -20.64 8.64
N ILE A 207 -2.10 -19.94 8.81
CA ILE A 207 -1.55 -19.06 7.77
C ILE A 207 -0.42 -19.76 7.01
N THR A 208 -0.15 -19.33 5.78
CA THR A 208 1.06 -19.71 5.04
C THR A 208 2.33 -19.39 5.86
N GLU A 209 3.30 -20.32 5.84
CA GLU A 209 4.53 -20.19 6.64
C GLU A 209 5.37 -18.98 6.20
N ASP A 210 5.36 -18.63 4.92
CA ASP A 210 6.18 -17.58 4.33
C ASP A 210 5.52 -16.19 4.34
N TYR A 211 4.36 -16.01 4.96
CA TYR A 211 3.65 -14.72 5.01
C TYR A 211 4.51 -13.57 5.54
N PHE A 212 5.06 -13.74 6.75
CA PHE A 212 5.91 -12.72 7.36
C PHE A 212 7.23 -12.54 6.64
N TYR A 213 7.78 -13.62 6.07
CA TYR A 213 8.99 -13.57 5.27
C TYR A 213 8.77 -12.71 4.02
N ASN A 214 7.67 -12.90 3.29
CA ASN A 214 7.36 -12.09 2.12
C ASN A 214 7.18 -10.61 2.49
N LEU A 215 6.44 -10.31 3.56
CA LEU A 215 6.28 -8.95 4.09
C LEU A 215 7.63 -8.31 4.41
N GLU A 216 8.54 -9.04 5.06
CA GLU A 216 9.87 -8.53 5.42
C GLU A 216 10.74 -8.24 4.19
N GLN A 217 10.69 -9.10 3.17
CA GLN A 217 11.41 -8.88 1.90
C GLN A 217 10.92 -7.62 1.19
N ILE A 218 9.60 -7.44 1.10
CA ILE A 218 8.98 -6.26 0.48
C ILE A 218 9.29 -4.99 1.27
N ARG A 219 9.15 -5.03 2.61
CA ARG A 219 9.50 -3.91 3.50
C ARG A 219 10.95 -3.49 3.29
N THR A 220 11.86 -4.45 3.31
CA THR A 220 13.31 -4.19 3.17
C THR A 220 13.60 -3.51 1.84
N ALA A 221 13.12 -4.07 0.73
CA ALA A 221 13.33 -3.49 -0.59
C ALA A 221 12.70 -2.08 -0.73
N ALA A 222 11.49 -1.88 -0.18
CA ALA A 222 10.80 -0.60 -0.17
C ALA A 222 11.59 0.48 0.59
N VAL A 223 12.12 0.15 1.79
CA VAL A 223 12.95 1.06 2.59
C VAL A 223 14.28 1.36 1.91
N GLU A 224 14.94 0.35 1.33
CA GLU A 224 16.22 0.52 0.61
C GLU A 224 16.11 1.48 -0.58
N HIS A 225 14.98 1.44 -1.29
CA HIS A 225 14.75 2.24 -2.50
C HIS A 225 13.97 3.54 -2.24
N ASN A 226 13.55 3.80 -1.00
CA ASN A 226 12.66 4.91 -0.65
C ASN A 226 11.37 4.95 -1.50
N VAL A 227 10.74 3.79 -1.69
CA VAL A 227 9.50 3.65 -2.47
C VAL A 227 8.40 3.09 -1.56
N PRO A 228 7.21 3.71 -1.50
CA PRO A 228 6.10 3.16 -0.73
C PRO A 228 5.67 1.79 -1.28
N PHE A 229 5.31 0.87 -0.38
CA PHE A 229 4.70 -0.39 -0.80
C PHE A 229 3.24 -0.51 -0.40
N TRP A 230 2.44 -1.11 -1.29
CA TRP A 230 1.05 -1.50 -1.10
C TRP A 230 0.91 -3.00 -1.22
N LEU A 231 -0.17 -3.55 -0.67
CA LEU A 231 -0.47 -4.96 -0.79
C LEU A 231 -1.96 -5.25 -0.77
N PHE A 232 -2.32 -6.44 -1.25
CA PHE A 232 -3.69 -6.93 -1.19
C PHE A 232 -4.04 -7.62 0.13
N ILE A 233 -5.26 -7.35 0.60
CA ILE A 233 -5.92 -7.95 1.75
C ILE A 233 -6.96 -8.93 1.22
N GLN A 234 -6.89 -10.19 1.69
CA GLN A 234 -7.86 -11.23 1.37
C GLN A 234 -9.22 -10.90 2.00
N THR A 235 -10.29 -10.92 1.20
CA THR A 235 -11.68 -10.74 1.69
C THR A 235 -12.67 -11.76 1.15
N LEU A 236 -12.18 -12.89 0.64
CA LEU A 236 -12.99 -14.03 0.20
C LEU A 236 -12.18 -15.33 0.22
N SER A 237 -12.90 -16.44 0.14
CA SER A 237 -12.34 -17.77 -0.10
C SER A 237 -12.06 -18.00 -1.58
N PHE A 238 -11.03 -18.80 -1.89
CA PHE A 238 -10.77 -19.20 -3.27
C PHE A 238 -10.11 -20.57 -3.39
N ASN A 239 -10.34 -21.22 -4.54
CA ASN A 239 -9.74 -22.50 -4.96
C ASN A 239 -9.87 -23.66 -3.94
N LEU A 240 -10.82 -23.56 -3.01
CA LEU A 240 -10.98 -24.41 -1.82
C LEU A 240 -9.75 -24.47 -0.88
N SER A 241 -8.61 -23.93 -1.30
CA SER A 241 -7.34 -23.90 -0.57
C SER A 241 -7.28 -22.74 0.41
N HIS A 242 -8.00 -21.65 0.14
CA HIS A 242 -8.08 -20.48 1.00
C HIS A 242 -9.52 -20.26 1.47
N ARG A 243 -9.67 -20.02 2.76
CA ARG A 243 -10.98 -19.88 3.41
C ARG A 243 -11.46 -18.44 3.40
N ASP A 244 -12.75 -18.27 3.70
CA ASP A 244 -13.37 -16.96 3.86
C ASP A 244 -12.87 -16.36 5.18
N PRO A 245 -12.11 -15.25 5.17
CA PRO A 245 -11.54 -14.71 6.40
C PRO A 245 -12.62 -14.11 7.29
N THR A 246 -12.45 -14.15 8.62
CA THR A 246 -13.33 -13.41 9.55
C THR A 246 -12.99 -11.92 9.58
N GLU A 247 -13.84 -11.09 10.21
CA GLU A 247 -13.53 -9.66 10.41
C GLU A 247 -12.21 -9.47 11.18
N GLU A 248 -11.94 -10.30 12.19
CA GLU A 248 -10.70 -10.28 12.97
C GLU A 248 -9.47 -10.60 12.12
N GLU A 249 -9.62 -11.47 11.13
CA GLU A 249 -8.56 -11.88 10.22
C GLU A 249 -8.27 -10.84 9.14
N ILE A 250 -9.31 -10.18 8.63
CA ILE A 250 -9.17 -8.99 7.77
C ILE A 250 -8.47 -7.88 8.56
N ARG A 251 -8.91 -7.61 9.80
CA ARG A 251 -8.29 -6.65 10.70
C ARG A 251 -6.81 -6.97 10.94
N TRP A 252 -6.50 -8.24 11.22
CA TRP A 252 -5.13 -8.69 11.47
C TRP A 252 -4.22 -8.52 10.25
N GLN A 253 -4.68 -8.87 9.04
CA GLN A 253 -3.92 -8.63 7.81
C GLN A 253 -3.58 -7.15 7.67
N VAL A 254 -4.58 -6.28 7.85
CA VAL A 254 -4.41 -4.83 7.74
C VAL A 254 -3.40 -4.31 8.76
N TYR A 255 -3.61 -4.53 10.06
CA TYR A 255 -2.72 -3.98 11.08
C TYR A 255 -1.31 -4.59 11.02
N THR A 256 -1.17 -5.87 10.67
CA THR A 256 0.13 -6.49 10.43
C THR A 256 0.85 -5.81 9.27
N SER A 257 0.15 -5.55 8.17
CA SER A 257 0.73 -4.84 7.02
C SER A 257 1.19 -3.43 7.39
N LEU A 258 0.37 -2.70 8.16
CA LEU A 258 0.72 -1.37 8.67
C LEU A 258 1.93 -1.43 9.60
N ALA A 259 2.05 -2.46 10.45
CA ALA A 259 3.22 -2.64 11.33
C ALA A 259 4.50 -2.91 10.54
N TYR A 260 4.40 -3.62 9.41
CA TYR A 260 5.48 -3.77 8.44
C TYR A 260 5.73 -2.50 7.60
N GLY A 261 4.97 -1.43 7.80
CA GLY A 261 5.21 -0.13 7.17
C GLY A 261 4.53 0.06 5.81
N ALA A 262 3.51 -0.74 5.49
CA ALA A 262 2.70 -0.54 4.29
C ALA A 262 2.17 0.89 4.23
N LYS A 263 2.30 1.50 3.05
CA LYS A 263 1.85 2.88 2.78
C LYS A 263 0.54 2.93 2.00
N GLY A 264 -0.12 1.78 1.88
CA GLY A 264 -1.43 1.62 1.26
C GLY A 264 -1.87 0.16 1.34
N ILE A 265 -3.17 -0.06 1.30
CA ILE A 265 -3.77 -1.39 1.23
C ILE A 265 -4.74 -1.47 0.06
N GLN A 266 -4.97 -2.67 -0.44
CA GLN A 266 -5.88 -2.94 -1.56
C GLN A 266 -6.72 -4.16 -1.20
N TYR A 267 -7.99 -4.21 -1.57
CA TYR A 267 -8.84 -5.35 -1.25
C TYR A 267 -9.06 -6.28 -2.46
N PHE A 268 -8.84 -7.58 -2.25
CA PHE A 268 -9.23 -8.64 -3.17
C PHE A 268 -10.35 -9.46 -2.50
N THR A 269 -11.63 -9.20 -2.82
CA THR A 269 -12.15 -8.32 -3.88
C THR A 269 -13.35 -7.51 -3.43
N TYR A 270 -13.57 -6.39 -4.11
CA TYR A 270 -14.79 -5.59 -3.94
C TYR A 270 -15.99 -6.28 -4.59
N TRP A 271 -16.00 -6.41 -5.92
CA TRP A 271 -17.04 -7.16 -6.62
C TRP A 271 -16.64 -8.62 -6.75
N THR A 272 -17.58 -9.55 -6.62
CA THR A 272 -17.30 -10.97 -6.77
C THR A 272 -16.86 -11.29 -8.21
N PRO A 273 -15.66 -11.87 -8.42
CA PRO A 273 -15.27 -12.33 -9.75
C PRO A 273 -16.16 -13.48 -10.20
N GLU A 274 -16.44 -13.55 -11.51
CA GLU A 274 -17.01 -14.75 -12.10
C GLU A 274 -16.02 -15.91 -11.95
N SER A 275 -16.50 -17.09 -11.58
CA SER A 275 -15.65 -18.28 -11.48
C SER A 275 -15.14 -18.69 -12.87
N GLY A 276 -13.86 -19.03 -12.96
CA GLY A 276 -13.17 -19.38 -14.20
C GLY A 276 -12.18 -20.52 -13.98
N ARG A 277 -10.88 -20.25 -14.23
CA ARG A 277 -9.80 -21.17 -13.80
C ARG A 277 -9.79 -21.33 -12.29
N GLU A 278 -10.17 -20.28 -11.59
CA GLU A 278 -10.27 -20.22 -10.15
C GLU A 278 -11.73 -20.21 -9.72
N THR A 279 -11.98 -20.75 -8.53
CA THR A 279 -13.29 -20.70 -7.89
C THR A 279 -13.25 -19.69 -6.74
N PHE A 280 -14.26 -18.84 -6.66
CA PHE A 280 -14.31 -17.76 -5.68
C PHE A 280 -15.55 -17.85 -4.80
N GLY A 281 -15.39 -17.53 -3.52
CA GLY A 281 -16.50 -17.10 -2.67
C GLY A 281 -16.95 -15.67 -3.01
N SER A 282 -17.91 -15.15 -2.25
CA SER A 282 -18.41 -13.79 -2.45
C SER A 282 -17.40 -12.75 -1.95
N GLY A 283 -17.14 -11.72 -2.77
CA GLY A 283 -16.43 -10.51 -2.36
C GLY A 283 -17.32 -9.60 -1.48
N MET A 284 -16.95 -8.33 -1.36
CA MET A 284 -17.77 -7.35 -0.60
C MET A 284 -19.16 -7.15 -1.21
N ILE A 285 -19.26 -7.24 -2.54
CA ILE A 285 -20.49 -7.24 -3.31
C ILE A 285 -20.59 -8.59 -4.05
N ASP A 286 -21.72 -9.30 -3.90
CA ASP A 286 -21.98 -10.57 -4.58
C ASP A 286 -22.24 -10.38 -6.09
N LEU A 287 -22.39 -11.49 -6.83
CA LEU A 287 -22.62 -11.46 -8.28
C LEU A 287 -23.95 -10.80 -8.64
N GLU A 288 -24.94 -10.85 -7.74
CA GLU A 288 -26.25 -10.24 -7.87
C GLU A 288 -26.26 -8.74 -7.50
N GLY A 289 -25.14 -8.21 -6.99
CA GLY A 289 -24.98 -6.81 -6.61
C GLY A 289 -25.44 -6.49 -5.18
N ASN A 290 -25.64 -7.48 -4.32
CA ASN A 290 -25.95 -7.26 -2.91
C ASN A 290 -24.66 -7.14 -2.09
N LYS A 291 -24.70 -6.28 -1.06
CA LYS A 291 -23.64 -6.20 -0.06
C LYS A 291 -23.57 -7.49 0.76
N THR A 292 -22.37 -8.03 0.92
CA THR A 292 -22.11 -9.12 1.87
C THR A 292 -21.72 -8.56 3.24
N LYS A 293 -21.49 -9.44 4.23
CA LYS A 293 -20.98 -9.03 5.56
C LYS A 293 -19.67 -8.24 5.45
N HIS A 294 -18.80 -8.60 4.51
CA HIS A 294 -17.48 -8.02 4.35
C HIS A 294 -17.52 -6.54 3.97
N TYR A 295 -18.56 -6.09 3.27
CA TYR A 295 -18.72 -4.67 2.98
C TYR A 295 -18.77 -3.82 4.27
N GLU A 296 -19.59 -4.22 5.24
CA GLU A 296 -19.74 -3.47 6.49
C GLU A 296 -18.53 -3.65 7.42
N GLU A 297 -17.90 -4.81 7.41
CA GLU A 297 -16.66 -5.09 8.14
C GLU A 297 -15.50 -4.21 7.64
N VAL A 298 -15.26 -4.19 6.31
CA VAL A 298 -14.24 -3.36 5.68
C VAL A 298 -14.56 -1.87 5.86
N LYS A 299 -15.81 -1.45 5.75
CA LYS A 299 -16.22 -0.06 5.99
C LYS A 299 -15.86 0.42 7.40
N ARG A 300 -16.10 -0.40 8.42
CA ARG A 300 -15.71 -0.09 9.81
C ARG A 300 -14.19 0.00 9.93
N LEU A 301 -13.49 -0.99 9.39
CA LEU A 301 -12.03 -1.08 9.49
C LEU A 301 -11.35 0.09 8.77
N ASN A 302 -11.77 0.45 7.56
CA ASN A 302 -11.19 1.53 6.77
C ASN A 302 -11.26 2.88 7.48
N LYS A 303 -12.31 3.12 8.27
CA LYS A 303 -12.39 4.33 9.10
C LYS A 303 -11.23 4.41 10.10
N GLU A 304 -10.89 3.30 10.75
CA GLU A 304 -9.74 3.25 11.68
C GLU A 304 -8.41 3.35 10.93
N VAL A 305 -8.31 2.68 9.78
CA VAL A 305 -7.10 2.67 8.94
C VAL A 305 -6.77 4.06 8.42
N GLN A 306 -7.74 4.86 8.00
CA GLN A 306 -7.46 6.22 7.53
C GLN A 306 -6.81 7.09 8.61
N ASP A 307 -7.23 6.93 9.87
CA ASP A 307 -6.66 7.67 10.99
C ASP A 307 -5.22 7.24 11.30
N ILE A 308 -4.96 5.93 11.36
CA ILE A 308 -3.62 5.41 11.73
C ILE A 308 -2.66 5.46 10.53
N GLY A 309 -3.12 5.04 9.36
CA GLY A 309 -2.34 4.97 8.13
C GLY A 309 -1.81 6.33 7.67
N SER A 310 -2.59 7.41 7.83
CA SER A 310 -2.12 8.76 7.48
C SER A 310 -0.90 9.20 8.28
N ARG A 311 -0.73 8.70 9.52
CA ARG A 311 0.47 8.95 10.34
C ARG A 311 1.68 8.19 9.86
N LEU A 312 1.46 7.06 9.20
CA LEU A 312 2.55 6.25 8.68
C LEU A 312 3.17 6.89 7.45
N LEU A 313 2.45 7.66 6.64
CA LEU A 313 2.91 8.13 5.32
C LEU A 313 4.31 8.74 5.36
N ASP A 314 4.59 9.62 6.32
CA ASP A 314 5.86 10.35 6.43
C ASP A 314 6.92 9.65 7.31
N LEU A 315 6.62 8.44 7.79
CA LEU A 315 7.50 7.71 8.71
C LEU A 315 8.34 6.67 8.01
N LYS A 316 9.61 6.59 8.40
CA LYS A 316 10.49 5.49 8.01
C LYS A 316 10.18 4.26 8.86
N SER A 317 9.97 3.11 8.21
CA SER A 317 9.94 1.82 8.90
C SER A 317 11.36 1.39 9.25
N GLU A 318 11.69 1.35 10.53
CA GLU A 318 13.02 0.92 11.01
C GLU A 318 13.11 -0.60 11.15
N GLY A 319 11.97 -1.28 11.33
CA GLY A 319 11.86 -2.73 11.40
C GLY A 319 10.64 -3.18 12.20
N VAL A 320 10.56 -4.49 12.43
CA VAL A 320 9.43 -5.12 13.13
C VAL A 320 9.96 -6.08 14.20
N ILE A 321 9.49 -5.89 15.43
CA ILE A 321 9.75 -6.83 16.53
C ILE A 321 8.57 -7.81 16.60
N HIS A 322 8.87 -9.11 16.63
CA HIS A 322 7.91 -10.13 17.00
C HIS A 322 8.19 -10.59 18.43
N TYR A 323 7.25 -10.34 19.33
CA TYR A 323 7.33 -10.75 20.73
C TYR A 323 6.43 -11.97 20.97
N GLY A 324 6.96 -12.98 21.68
CA GLY A 324 6.21 -14.19 22.05
C GLY A 324 6.12 -15.25 20.93
N SER A 325 6.60 -14.95 19.73
CA SER A 325 6.75 -15.89 18.61
C SER A 325 7.89 -15.45 17.71
N GLU A 326 8.68 -16.39 17.20
CA GLU A 326 9.67 -16.10 16.16
C GLU A 326 9.03 -16.32 14.78
N PRO A 327 9.03 -15.32 13.88
CA PRO A 327 8.49 -15.50 12.55
C PRO A 327 9.41 -16.44 11.76
N PRO A 328 8.86 -17.50 11.13
CA PRO A 328 9.66 -18.43 10.35
C PRO A 328 10.32 -17.73 9.16
N LEU A 329 11.47 -18.26 8.73
CA LEU A 329 12.23 -17.84 7.54
C LEU A 329 12.81 -16.41 7.57
N ILE A 330 12.55 -15.61 8.62
CA ILE A 330 13.19 -14.29 8.79
C ILE A 330 14.53 -14.47 9.51
N GLU A 331 15.62 -14.14 8.82
CA GLU A 331 16.95 -14.12 9.42
C GLU A 331 17.17 -12.83 10.21
N ASN A 332 17.67 -12.95 11.45
CA ASN A 332 18.02 -11.82 12.32
C ASN A 332 16.88 -10.81 12.55
N PRO A 333 15.68 -11.23 13.00
CA PRO A 333 14.57 -10.31 13.26
C PRO A 333 14.94 -9.26 14.29
N MET A 334 14.40 -8.05 14.15
CA MET A 334 14.64 -6.95 15.09
C MET A 334 14.24 -7.37 16.51
N GLN A 335 15.14 -7.19 17.47
CA GLN A 335 14.93 -7.59 18.86
C GLN A 335 14.62 -6.42 19.81
N ALA A 336 15.00 -5.20 19.44
CA ALA A 336 14.89 -4.04 20.30
C ALA A 336 14.68 -2.75 19.51
N PHE A 337 13.90 -1.85 20.10
CA PHE A 337 13.67 -0.51 19.56
C PHE A 337 13.48 0.48 20.70
N GLU A 338 14.43 1.39 20.82
CA GLU A 338 14.44 2.44 21.83
C GLU A 338 13.26 3.41 21.63
N PRO A 339 12.55 3.87 22.68
CA PRO A 339 12.88 3.78 24.11
C PRO A 339 12.24 2.59 24.85
N ILE A 340 11.85 1.52 24.15
CA ILE A 340 11.30 0.30 24.78
C ILE A 340 12.45 -0.47 25.43
N ALA A 341 12.45 -0.56 26.76
CA ALA A 341 13.43 -1.30 27.54
C ALA A 341 13.13 -2.82 27.56
N SER A 342 11.86 -3.20 27.66
CA SER A 342 11.44 -4.60 27.56
C SER A 342 9.96 -4.74 27.19
N ILE A 343 9.59 -5.89 26.62
CA ILE A 343 8.21 -6.25 26.29
C ILE A 343 7.81 -7.46 27.15
N SER A 344 6.57 -7.48 27.62
CA SER A 344 6.02 -8.57 28.44
C SER A 344 4.53 -8.77 28.15
N GLY A 345 3.98 -9.93 28.55
CA GLY A 345 2.55 -10.24 28.39
C GLY A 345 2.29 -11.17 27.21
N ASP A 346 1.18 -10.95 26.52
CA ASP A 346 0.78 -11.76 25.37
C ASP A 346 1.56 -11.40 24.09
N PRO A 347 1.68 -12.35 23.13
CA PRO A 347 2.42 -12.13 21.88
C PRO A 347 1.94 -10.91 21.08
N ALA A 348 2.89 -10.17 20.52
CA ALA A 348 2.61 -8.98 19.73
C ALA A 348 3.58 -8.79 18.57
N ILE A 349 3.11 -8.15 17.50
CA ILE A 349 3.90 -7.65 16.39
C ILE A 349 4.03 -6.13 16.58
N ILE A 350 5.26 -5.63 16.59
CA ILE A 350 5.54 -4.21 16.89
C ILE A 350 6.27 -3.60 15.71
N GLY A 351 5.55 -2.80 14.91
CA GLY A 351 6.13 -1.96 13.88
C GLY A 351 6.87 -0.79 14.51
N CYS A 352 8.14 -0.60 14.16
CA CYS A 352 9.01 0.40 14.73
C CYS A 352 9.30 1.52 13.72
N PHE A 353 8.98 2.76 14.08
CA PHE A 353 8.98 3.87 13.14
C PHE A 353 9.77 5.07 13.65
N SER A 354 10.37 5.79 12.71
CA SER A 354 11.03 7.07 12.98
C SER A 354 10.60 8.14 11.99
N THR A 355 10.67 9.38 12.45
CA THR A 355 10.64 10.57 11.58
C THR A 355 12.07 10.95 11.20
N GLU A 356 12.25 11.78 10.16
CA GLU A 356 13.58 12.29 9.78
C GLU A 356 14.33 12.99 10.92
N ASN A 357 13.60 13.65 11.84
CA ASN A 357 14.19 14.33 12.99
C ASN A 357 14.45 13.40 14.19
N GLY A 358 14.26 12.09 14.03
CA GLY A 358 14.58 11.08 15.02
C GLY A 358 13.51 10.83 16.09
N ARG A 359 12.33 11.50 16.03
CA ARG A 359 11.20 11.10 16.88
C ARG A 359 10.75 9.70 16.51
N ARG A 360 10.47 8.89 17.52
CA ARG A 360 10.12 7.48 17.38
C ARG A 360 8.68 7.21 17.81
N SER A 361 8.07 6.24 17.15
CA SER A 361 6.73 5.74 17.44
C SER A 361 6.66 4.24 17.13
N VAL A 362 5.63 3.58 17.66
CA VAL A 362 5.38 2.17 17.38
C VAL A 362 3.91 1.90 17.08
N LEU A 363 3.65 0.90 16.25
CA LEU A 363 2.34 0.27 16.09
C LEU A 363 2.40 -1.11 16.74
N VAL A 364 1.68 -1.31 17.84
CA VAL A 364 1.61 -2.60 18.55
C VAL A 364 0.36 -3.33 18.12
N VAL A 365 0.53 -4.52 17.54
CA VAL A 365 -0.55 -5.36 16.99
C VAL A 365 -0.61 -6.66 17.77
N ASN A 366 -1.83 -7.10 18.10
CA ASN A 366 -2.03 -8.43 18.65
C ASN A 366 -1.66 -9.48 17.60
N SER A 367 -0.68 -10.34 17.91
CA SER A 367 -0.26 -11.40 16.99
C SER A 367 -1.39 -12.42 16.73
N SER A 368 -2.36 -12.53 17.63
CA SER A 368 -3.51 -13.42 17.48
C SER A 368 -4.68 -12.72 16.80
N TYR A 369 -5.20 -13.34 15.74
CA TYR A 369 -6.50 -13.02 15.15
C TYR A 369 -7.66 -13.83 15.77
N ARG A 370 -7.40 -14.60 16.84
CA ARG A 370 -8.41 -15.43 17.51
C ARG A 370 -8.73 -14.97 18.93
N GLU A 371 -7.71 -14.57 19.68
CA GLU A 371 -7.80 -14.31 21.12
C GLU A 371 -7.45 -12.86 21.42
N SER A 372 -8.13 -12.27 22.40
CA SER A 372 -7.72 -10.98 22.97
C SER A 372 -6.50 -11.19 23.86
N GLY A 373 -5.65 -10.17 23.97
CA GLY A 373 -4.44 -10.24 24.78
C GLY A 373 -4.08 -8.91 25.43
N THR A 374 -3.13 -8.96 26.35
CA THR A 374 -2.54 -7.80 27.02
C THR A 374 -1.03 -7.79 26.82
N THR A 375 -0.53 -6.80 26.08
CA THR A 375 0.91 -6.57 25.89
C THR A 375 1.35 -5.36 26.70
N SER A 376 2.45 -5.49 27.42
CA SER A 376 3.03 -4.42 28.24
C SER A 376 4.40 -4.01 27.72
N LEU A 377 4.58 -2.72 27.52
CA LEU A 377 5.87 -2.10 27.21
C LEU A 377 6.44 -1.46 28.47
N GLN A 378 7.64 -1.87 28.85
CA GLN A 378 8.46 -1.14 29.80
C GLN A 378 9.27 -0.12 29.01
N LEU A 379 9.02 1.16 29.27
CA LEU A 379 9.72 2.29 28.66
C LEU A 379 10.84 2.76 29.59
N LYS A 380 11.87 3.34 28.97
CA LYS A 380 12.94 4.01 29.71
C LYS A 380 12.45 5.28 30.39
N SER A 381 13.20 5.71 31.41
CA SER A 381 12.81 6.78 32.34
C SER A 381 12.64 8.16 31.71
N GLU A 382 13.24 8.39 30.53
CA GLU A 382 13.12 9.60 29.74
C GLU A 382 11.70 9.79 29.18
N VAL A 383 10.95 8.73 28.92
CA VAL A 383 9.58 8.86 28.43
C VAL A 383 8.64 9.18 29.58
N LYS A 384 8.08 10.39 29.59
CA LYS A 384 7.13 10.84 30.61
C LYS A 384 5.70 10.66 30.19
N LYS A 385 5.41 10.78 28.90
CA LYS A 385 4.07 10.63 28.34
C LYS A 385 4.07 9.78 27.09
N VAL A 386 2.94 9.15 26.83
CA VAL A 386 2.65 8.53 25.55
C VAL A 386 1.33 9.04 25.02
N THR A 387 1.26 9.22 23.71
CA THR A 387 0.00 9.45 23.00
C THR A 387 -0.38 8.15 22.31
N LEU A 388 -1.54 7.61 22.67
CA LEU A 388 -2.07 6.40 22.08
C LEU A 388 -3.16 6.75 21.07
N TRP A 389 -3.20 6.01 19.96
CA TRP A 389 -4.36 6.00 19.08
C TRP A 389 -4.98 4.61 19.05
N LYS A 390 -6.25 4.52 19.43
CA LYS A 390 -7.02 3.27 19.45
C LYS A 390 -8.48 3.58 19.12
N ASN A 391 -9.09 2.79 18.22
CA ASN A 391 -10.51 2.90 17.86
C ASN A 391 -10.94 4.33 17.44
N GLY A 392 -10.11 5.03 16.66
CA GLY A 392 -10.41 6.40 16.21
C GLY A 392 -10.28 7.48 17.30
N ALA A 393 -9.72 7.15 18.46
CA ALA A 393 -9.56 8.08 19.57
C ALA A 393 -8.09 8.26 19.97
N LEU A 394 -7.72 9.52 20.26
CA LEU A 394 -6.48 9.90 20.92
C LEU A 394 -6.62 9.83 22.42
N GLU A 395 -5.60 9.28 23.08
CA GLU A 395 -5.49 9.30 24.52
C GLU A 395 -4.04 9.63 24.92
N ASP A 396 -3.84 10.75 25.61
CA ASP A 396 -2.56 11.08 26.24
C ASP A 396 -2.51 10.44 27.63
N LYS A 397 -1.46 9.65 27.92
CA LYS A 397 -1.21 9.02 29.22
C LYS A 397 0.12 9.43 29.80
N GLU A 398 0.13 9.78 31.08
CA GLU A 398 1.35 9.84 31.87
C GLU A 398 1.88 8.43 32.10
N VAL A 399 3.18 8.24 31.89
CA VAL A 399 3.83 6.94 32.06
C VAL A 399 4.23 6.78 33.53
N THR A 400 3.38 6.09 34.30
CA THR A 400 3.66 5.80 35.72
C THR A 400 4.51 4.53 35.84
N GLY A 401 5.65 4.61 36.52
CA GLY A 401 6.56 3.46 36.69
C GLY A 401 7.21 2.96 35.40
N GLY A 402 7.17 3.76 34.32
CA GLY A 402 7.70 3.38 33.01
C GLY A 402 6.86 2.34 32.26
N LYS A 403 5.71 1.88 32.78
CA LYS A 403 4.92 0.81 32.17
C LYS A 403 3.74 1.37 31.37
N VAL A 404 3.57 0.89 30.13
CA VAL A 404 2.37 1.09 29.32
C VAL A 404 1.75 -0.28 29.02
N GLU A 405 0.50 -0.46 29.41
CA GLU A 405 -0.24 -1.71 29.22
C GLU A 405 -1.33 -1.54 28.16
N LEU A 406 -1.37 -2.46 27.19
CA LEU A 406 -2.23 -2.40 26.02
C LEU A 406 -3.09 -3.66 25.98
N GLN A 407 -4.40 -3.48 26.20
CA GLN A 407 -5.37 -4.53 25.92
C GLN A 407 -5.74 -4.48 24.44
N LEU A 408 -5.60 -5.60 23.73
CA LEU A 408 -5.79 -5.68 22.29
C LEU A 408 -6.81 -6.77 21.97
N LEU A 409 -7.82 -6.40 21.19
CA LEU A 409 -8.75 -7.36 20.58
C LEU A 409 -8.02 -8.23 19.53
N PRO A 410 -8.62 -9.33 19.05
CA PRO A 410 -8.01 -10.14 18.02
C PRO A 410 -7.72 -9.31 16.75
N GLY A 411 -6.46 -9.36 16.29
CA GLY A 411 -5.96 -8.62 15.14
C GLY A 411 -5.86 -7.11 15.29
N GLN A 412 -6.18 -6.55 16.47
CA GLN A 412 -6.19 -5.09 16.68
C GLN A 412 -4.78 -4.52 16.80
N GLY A 413 -4.59 -3.32 16.26
CA GLY A 413 -3.41 -2.49 16.50
C GLY A 413 -3.69 -1.24 17.34
N VAL A 414 -2.66 -0.77 18.05
CA VAL A 414 -2.65 0.51 18.76
C VAL A 414 -1.38 1.26 18.40
N TRP A 415 -1.53 2.51 17.98
CA TRP A 415 -0.40 3.42 17.73
C TRP A 415 0.07 4.06 19.03
N LEU A 416 1.39 4.20 19.19
CA LEU A 416 2.00 4.90 20.32
C LEU A 416 3.08 5.87 19.84
N GLU A 417 2.99 7.12 20.30
CA GLU A 417 4.04 8.13 20.17
C GLU A 417 4.67 8.38 21.54
N PHE A 418 5.99 8.36 21.62
CA PHE A 418 6.72 8.62 22.86
C PHE A 418 6.96 10.12 23.03
N ARG A 419 6.78 10.64 24.25
CA ARG A 419 7.03 12.03 24.61
C ARG A 419 7.89 12.11 25.89
N GLU A 420 8.93 12.93 25.81
CA GLU A 420 9.83 13.25 26.92
C GLU A 420 9.22 14.19 27.97
#